data_AF-A0A202DRG6-F1
#
_entry.id   AF-A0A202DRG6-F1
#
_cell.length_a   1.000
_cell.length_b   1.000
_cell.length_c   1.000
_cell.angle_alpha   90.00
_cell.angle_beta   90.00
_cell.angle_gamma   90.00
#
_symmetry.space_group_name_H-M   'P 1'
#
loop_
_entity.id
_entity.type
_entity.pdbx_description
1 polymer ?
#
loop_
_entity_poly.entity_id
_entity_poly.type
_entity_poly.pdbx_seq_one_letter_code
_entity_poly.pdbx_strand_id
1 'polypeptide(L)'
;MVVEVLLCGLGAVGSWLGFFLGINGVHHFRILDMDHVTLSNLNGRSIYRTSDIHKPKTQAFGDITHLLISAVKIQANTRNFNLMTQNEIITWSRGSSLAVCAMDSPLAMERFNRIFYHRIPCVYVGMQRGGKTGFIIFTHPGTPCVKCSLGLDSFKDLHQLRGEPALPLDIQKIAREAATVGLALLSSDSQSSDLYHKIDREANFIFLSNEGNEEKQFFKPQKNPDCPICGLSGEYPYSHAISQEEHP
;
A
#
# COMPACT_ATOMS: atom_id res chain seq x y z
N MET A 1 13.99 -16.04 -5.03
CA MET A 1 14.20 -14.60 -4.74
C MET A 1 13.42 -14.25 -3.49
N VAL A 2 13.96 -13.43 -2.58
CA VAL A 2 13.23 -13.00 -1.38
C VAL A 2 12.30 -11.84 -1.75
N VAL A 3 11.01 -11.98 -1.46
CA VAL A 3 10.01 -10.91 -1.65
C VAL A 3 9.97 -10.03 -0.41
N GLU A 4 10.24 -8.74 -0.59
CA GLU A 4 10.24 -7.74 0.48
C GLU A 4 9.26 -6.59 0.16
N VAL A 5 8.46 -6.17 1.14
CA VAL A 5 7.48 -5.10 0.99
C VAL A 5 7.89 -3.86 1.80
N LEU A 6 7.97 -2.72 1.13
CA LEU A 6 8.02 -1.42 1.80
C LEU A 6 6.60 -1.00 2.17
N LEU A 7 6.30 -0.83 3.45
CA LEU A 7 5.00 -0.37 3.96
C LEU A 7 5.16 0.96 4.69
N CYS A 8 4.68 2.04 4.07
CA CYS A 8 4.69 3.38 4.65
C CYS A 8 3.29 3.71 5.19
N GLY A 9 3.19 3.94 6.49
CA GLY A 9 1.94 4.15 7.21
C GLY A 9 1.43 2.86 7.86
N LEU A 10 1.34 2.88 9.18
CA LEU A 10 0.91 1.79 10.05
C LEU A 10 -0.30 2.21 10.91
N GLY A 11 -1.14 3.09 10.36
CA GLY A 11 -2.43 3.43 10.94
C GLY A 11 -3.46 2.30 10.82
N ALA A 12 -4.73 2.68 10.81
CA ALA A 12 -5.85 1.73 10.77
C ALA A 12 -5.77 0.74 9.60
N VAL A 13 -5.74 1.25 8.37
CA VAL A 13 -5.68 0.42 7.16
C VAL A 13 -4.30 -0.23 6.99
N GLY A 14 -3.23 0.55 7.13
CA GLY A 14 -1.86 0.09 6.87
C GLY A 14 -1.43 -1.08 7.76
N SER A 15 -1.80 -1.05 9.04
CA SER A 15 -1.47 -2.13 9.97
C SER A 15 -2.19 -3.44 9.64
N TRP A 16 -3.48 -3.39 9.30
CA TRP A 16 -4.21 -4.57 8.83
C TRP A 16 -3.70 -5.08 7.49
N LEU A 17 -3.41 -4.19 6.54
CA LEU A 17 -2.87 -4.55 5.22
C LEU A 17 -1.55 -5.32 5.37
N GLY A 18 -0.59 -4.75 6.13
CA GLY A 18 0.69 -5.40 6.38
C GLY A 18 0.52 -6.76 7.07
N PHE A 19 -0.39 -6.85 8.04
CA PHE A 19 -0.71 -8.12 8.70
C PHE A 19 -1.29 -9.15 7.73
N PHE A 20 -2.22 -8.76 6.86
CA PHE A 20 -2.82 -9.64 5.85
C PHE A 20 -1.82 -10.12 4.81
N LEU A 21 -0.87 -9.26 4.39
CA LEU A 21 0.26 -9.72 3.57
C LEU A 21 1.11 -10.76 4.33
N GLY A 22 1.36 -10.52 5.61
CA GLY A 22 2.15 -11.38 6.48
C GLY A 22 1.61 -12.80 6.62
N ILE A 23 0.31 -12.93 6.92
CA ILE A 23 -0.35 -14.25 7.06
C ILE A 23 -0.50 -14.98 5.72
N ASN A 24 -0.30 -14.29 4.59
CA ASN A 24 -0.36 -14.85 3.23
C ASN A 24 1.05 -15.03 2.62
N GLY A 25 2.10 -15.14 3.44
CA GLY A 25 3.43 -15.58 2.99
C GLY A 25 4.43 -14.47 2.66
N VAL A 26 4.06 -13.19 2.78
CA VAL A 26 5.04 -12.10 2.72
C VAL A 26 5.73 -11.99 4.08
N HIS A 27 6.97 -12.48 4.17
CA HIS A 27 7.67 -12.52 5.45
C HIS A 27 8.71 -11.40 5.63
N HIS A 28 9.04 -10.61 4.62
CA HIS A 28 10.04 -9.55 4.75
C HIS A 28 9.38 -8.18 4.56
N PHE A 29 9.52 -7.32 5.57
CA PHE A 29 8.96 -5.97 5.53
C PHE A 29 10.01 -4.92 5.90
N ARG A 30 9.96 -3.81 5.17
CA ARG A 30 10.49 -2.53 5.62
C ARG A 30 9.31 -1.64 5.97
N ILE A 31 9.20 -1.24 7.23
CA ILE A 31 8.06 -0.43 7.71
C ILE A 31 8.51 0.97 8.09
N LEU A 32 7.66 1.95 7.83
CA LEU A 32 7.91 3.35 8.14
C LEU A 32 6.63 4.02 8.66
N ASP A 33 6.67 4.51 9.89
CA ASP A 33 5.62 5.32 10.51
C ASP A 33 6.25 6.17 11.62
N MET A 34 5.77 7.40 11.81
CA MET A 34 6.32 8.33 12.82
C MET A 34 5.53 8.37 14.12
N ASP A 35 4.32 7.83 14.12
CA ASP A 35 3.38 7.99 15.22
C ASP A 35 3.57 6.91 16.29
N HIS A 36 2.99 7.19 17.44
CA HIS A 36 2.81 6.23 18.52
C HIS A 36 1.36 5.72 18.52
N VAL A 37 1.14 4.56 19.11
CA VAL A 37 -0.20 3.99 19.29
C VAL A 37 -0.98 4.85 20.29
N THR A 38 -2.23 5.15 19.94
CA THR A 38 -3.18 5.88 20.80
C THR A 38 -4.44 5.04 21.01
N LEU A 39 -5.28 5.44 21.97
CA LEU A 39 -6.58 4.81 22.20
C LEU A 39 -7.45 4.72 20.94
N SER A 40 -7.38 5.72 20.06
CA SER A 40 -8.13 5.76 18.79
C SER A 40 -7.75 4.65 17.79
N ASN A 41 -6.62 3.97 18.02
CA ASN A 41 -6.14 2.88 17.17
C ASN A 41 -6.64 1.50 17.63
N LEU A 42 -7.20 1.40 18.83
CA LEU A 42 -7.64 0.12 19.42
C LEU A 42 -9.01 -0.31 18.90
N ASN A 43 -9.57 -1.36 19.51
CA ASN A 43 -10.90 -1.89 19.22
C ASN A 43 -11.08 -2.30 17.75
N GLY A 44 -10.07 -2.95 17.19
CA GLY A 44 -10.09 -3.49 15.83
C GLY A 44 -9.88 -2.47 14.72
N ARG A 45 -9.75 -1.17 15.03
CA ARG A 45 -9.39 -0.15 14.03
C ARG A 45 -7.99 -0.37 13.46
N SER A 46 -7.06 -0.84 14.28
CA SER A 46 -5.74 -1.31 13.91
C SER A 46 -5.51 -2.68 14.54
N ILE A 47 -4.38 -3.32 14.26
CA ILE A 47 -4.03 -4.60 14.91
C ILE A 47 -3.61 -4.44 16.39
N TYR A 48 -3.41 -3.21 16.86
CA TYR A 48 -2.79 -2.89 18.15
C TYR A 48 -3.63 -3.27 19.37
N ARG A 49 -2.92 -3.55 20.48
CA ARG A 49 -3.50 -3.94 21.77
C ARG A 49 -3.40 -2.80 22.77
N THR A 50 -4.18 -2.87 23.85
CA THR A 50 -4.13 -1.87 24.94
C THR A 50 -2.73 -1.70 25.54
N SER A 51 -1.96 -2.78 25.60
CA SER A 51 -0.55 -2.77 26.07
C SER A 51 0.42 -2.03 25.14
N ASP A 52 -0.02 -1.67 23.94
CA ASP A 52 0.84 -1.01 22.95
C ASP A 52 0.69 0.51 22.96
N ILE A 53 -0.26 1.08 23.73
CA ILE A 53 -0.43 2.53 23.84
C ILE A 53 0.91 3.19 24.20
N HIS A 54 1.22 4.31 23.55
CA HIS A 54 2.48 5.05 23.63
C HIS A 54 3.71 4.37 23.04
N LYS A 55 3.63 3.11 22.57
CA LYS A 55 4.73 2.54 21.78
C LYS A 55 4.74 3.15 20.37
N PRO A 56 5.91 3.28 19.74
CA PRO A 56 5.98 3.54 18.30
C PRO A 56 5.14 2.51 17.54
N LYS A 57 4.33 2.96 16.57
CA LYS A 57 3.50 2.05 15.76
C LYS A 57 4.34 1.00 15.03
N THR A 58 5.55 1.38 14.61
CA THR A 58 6.54 0.47 14.01
C THR A 58 6.91 -0.68 14.94
N GLN A 59 7.15 -0.38 16.22
CA GLN A 59 7.45 -1.40 17.24
C GLN A 59 6.21 -2.26 17.53
N ALA A 60 5.05 -1.64 17.78
CA ALA A 60 3.81 -2.37 18.08
C ALA A 60 3.40 -3.31 16.94
N PHE A 61 3.55 -2.88 15.69
CA PHE A 61 3.31 -3.71 14.51
C PHE A 61 4.25 -4.93 14.50
N GLY A 62 5.54 -4.71 14.75
CA GLY A 62 6.53 -5.77 14.91
C GLY A 62 6.15 -6.79 15.99
N ASP A 63 5.87 -6.32 17.21
CA ASP A 63 5.53 -7.17 18.36
C ASP A 63 4.34 -8.11 18.06
N ILE A 64 3.30 -7.59 17.38
CA ILE A 64 2.08 -8.36 17.05
C ILE A 64 2.32 -9.33 15.90
N THR A 65 2.97 -8.87 14.83
CA THR A 65 3.23 -9.70 13.66
C THR A 65 4.19 -10.84 14.00
N HIS A 66 5.26 -10.58 14.76
CA HIS A 66 6.19 -11.63 15.21
C HIS A 66 5.52 -12.68 16.11
N LEU A 67 4.56 -12.26 16.94
CA LEU A 67 3.82 -13.20 17.80
C LEU A 67 2.99 -14.20 16.99
N LEU A 68 2.45 -13.79 15.84
CA LEU A 68 1.52 -14.58 15.03
C LEU A 68 2.18 -15.24 13.81
N ILE A 69 3.28 -14.67 13.32
CA ILE A 69 3.98 -15.09 12.11
C ILE A 69 5.48 -15.19 12.45
N SER A 70 5.91 -16.34 12.98
CA SER A 70 7.28 -16.53 13.47
C SER A 70 8.37 -16.31 12.42
N ALA A 71 8.06 -16.52 11.14
CA ALA A 71 8.98 -16.32 10.01
C ALA A 71 9.15 -14.85 9.59
N VAL A 72 8.34 -13.92 10.12
CA VAL A 72 8.40 -12.52 9.70
C VAL A 72 9.73 -11.87 10.11
N LYS A 73 10.26 -11.02 9.23
CA LYS A 73 11.45 -10.20 9.45
C LYS A 73 11.10 -8.76 9.11
N ILE A 74 11.23 -7.89 10.11
CA ILE A 74 10.79 -6.50 10.01
C ILE A 74 11.97 -5.57 10.25
N GLN A 75 12.20 -4.68 9.30
CA GLN A 75 13.07 -3.53 9.47
C GLN A 75 12.22 -2.29 9.69
N ALA A 76 12.35 -1.68 10.87
CA ALA A 76 11.53 -0.56 11.30
C ALA A 76 12.27 0.78 11.20
N ASN A 77 11.58 1.80 10.67
CA ASN A 77 12.06 3.18 10.67
C ASN A 77 11.00 4.12 11.24
N THR A 78 11.23 4.59 12.47
CA THR A 78 10.32 5.50 13.17
C THR A 78 10.63 6.96 12.84
N ARG A 79 10.40 7.35 11.58
CA ARG A 79 10.64 8.73 11.10
C ARG A 79 9.47 9.23 10.27
N ASN A 80 9.34 10.55 10.25
CA ASN A 80 8.40 11.20 9.35
C ASN A 80 8.92 11.11 7.90
N PHE A 81 8.17 10.43 7.03
CA PHE A 81 8.48 10.30 5.60
C PHE A 81 8.73 11.65 4.93
N ASN A 82 7.98 12.69 5.31
CA ASN A 82 8.11 14.03 4.76
C ASN A 82 9.38 14.76 5.23
N LEU A 83 10.06 14.28 6.28
CA LEU A 83 11.32 14.88 6.75
C LEU A 83 12.55 14.12 6.27
N MET A 84 12.39 12.95 5.66
CA MET A 84 13.48 12.23 5.03
C MET A 84 13.81 12.83 3.67
N THR A 85 15.09 12.85 3.31
CA THR A 85 15.54 13.18 1.96
C THR A 85 15.16 12.07 0.98
N GLN A 86 15.10 12.40 -0.32
CA GLN A 86 14.86 11.40 -1.36
C GLN A 86 15.91 10.28 -1.35
N ASN A 87 17.19 10.61 -1.10
CA ASN A 87 18.26 9.61 -1.06
C ASN A 87 18.13 8.66 0.14
N GLU A 88 17.72 9.16 1.31
CA GLU A 88 17.42 8.31 2.46
C GLU A 88 16.27 7.35 2.16
N ILE A 89 15.18 7.83 1.54
CA ILE A 89 14.02 6.99 1.18
C ILE A 89 14.42 5.92 0.16
N ILE A 90 15.13 6.30 -0.90
CA ILE A 90 15.60 5.36 -1.92
C ILE A 90 16.54 4.32 -1.31
N THR A 91 17.48 4.75 -0.46
CA THR A 91 18.42 3.83 0.20
C THR A 91 17.70 2.88 1.14
N TRP A 92 16.76 3.39 1.94
CA TRP A 92 15.97 2.59 2.87
C TRP A 92 15.14 1.52 2.15
N SER A 93 14.57 1.85 0.99
CA SER A 93 13.67 0.98 0.21
C SER A 93 14.36 0.00 -0.74
N ARG A 94 15.69 -0.01 -0.82
CA ARG A 94 16.44 -0.91 -1.71
C ARG A 94 16.06 -2.37 -1.46
N GLY A 95 15.83 -3.11 -2.53
CA GLY A 95 15.48 -4.54 -2.49
C GLY A 95 13.98 -4.82 -2.32
N SER A 96 13.15 -3.80 -2.06
CA SER A 96 11.70 -4.00 -1.99
C SER A 96 11.13 -4.34 -3.37
N SER A 97 10.25 -5.34 -3.43
CA SER A 97 9.54 -5.78 -4.64
C SER A 97 8.20 -5.07 -4.84
N LEU A 98 7.65 -4.49 -3.76
CA LEU A 98 6.39 -3.74 -3.74
C LEU A 98 6.50 -2.60 -2.74
N ALA A 99 5.97 -1.43 -3.09
CA ALA A 99 5.82 -0.30 -2.18
C ALA A 99 4.35 -0.01 -1.89
N VAL A 100 3.99 0.11 -0.62
CA VAL A 100 2.63 0.41 -0.17
C VAL A 100 2.60 1.77 0.53
N CYS A 101 1.75 2.66 0.04
CA CYS A 101 1.45 3.95 0.64
C CYS A 101 0.09 3.90 1.33
N ALA A 102 0.11 3.71 2.65
CA ALA A 102 -1.04 3.78 3.55
C ALA A 102 -0.96 5.01 4.49
N MET A 103 -0.22 6.04 4.07
CA MET A 103 -0.12 7.33 4.76
C MET A 103 -1.33 8.20 4.42
N ASP A 104 -1.78 8.99 5.38
CA ASP A 104 -2.94 9.90 5.28
C ASP A 104 -2.55 11.31 4.80
N SER A 105 -1.28 11.55 4.51
CA SER A 105 -0.75 12.85 4.10
C SER A 105 -0.71 12.97 2.57
N PRO A 106 -1.44 13.94 1.97
CA PRO A 106 -1.37 14.19 0.53
C PRO A 106 0.04 14.49 0.03
N LEU A 107 0.81 15.27 0.80
CA LEU A 107 2.22 15.56 0.49
C LEU A 107 3.06 14.28 0.50
N ALA A 108 2.84 13.39 1.45
CA ALA A 108 3.56 12.13 1.52
C ALA A 108 3.20 11.24 0.32
N MET A 109 1.92 11.17 -0.07
CA MET A 109 1.44 10.43 -1.24
C MET A 109 2.04 10.96 -2.54
N GLU A 110 2.06 12.29 -2.73
CA GLU A 110 2.69 12.92 -3.90
C GLU A 110 4.17 12.56 -3.99
N ARG A 111 4.89 12.71 -2.87
CA ARG A 111 6.32 12.39 -2.80
C ARG A 111 6.59 10.92 -3.03
N PHE A 112 5.78 10.05 -2.43
CA PHE A 112 5.87 8.62 -2.62
C PHE A 112 5.67 8.26 -4.09
N ASN A 113 4.65 8.83 -4.74
CA ASN A 113 4.38 8.63 -6.16
C ASN A 113 5.55 9.07 -7.04
N ARG A 114 6.11 10.26 -6.80
CA ARG A 114 7.29 10.74 -7.54
C ARG A 114 8.53 9.85 -7.35
N ILE A 115 8.72 9.29 -6.15
CA ILE A 115 9.86 8.43 -5.85
C ILE A 115 9.67 7.04 -6.43
N PHE A 116 8.51 6.39 -6.27
CA PHE A 116 8.41 4.96 -6.51
C PHE A 116 7.79 4.56 -7.85
N TYR A 117 7.00 5.42 -8.51
CA TYR A 117 6.27 5.06 -9.73
C TYR A 117 7.16 4.41 -10.82
N HIS A 118 8.36 4.95 -11.06
CA HIS A 118 9.31 4.42 -12.05
C HIS A 118 10.26 3.33 -11.52
N ARG A 119 10.16 2.96 -10.24
CA ARG A 119 11.13 2.08 -9.59
C ARG A 119 10.55 0.70 -9.35
N ILE A 120 9.38 0.64 -8.72
CA ILE A 120 8.74 -0.61 -8.30
C ILE A 120 7.21 -0.44 -8.31
N PRO A 121 6.45 -1.54 -8.46
CA PRO A 121 5.00 -1.50 -8.31
C PRO A 121 4.60 -0.86 -6.98
N CYS A 122 3.54 -0.04 -7.03
CA CYS A 122 3.03 0.67 -5.87
C CYS A 122 1.55 0.34 -5.63
N VAL A 123 1.15 0.26 -4.37
CA VAL A 123 -0.25 0.26 -3.94
C VAL A 123 -0.49 1.47 -3.06
N TYR A 124 -1.49 2.26 -3.40
CA TYR A 124 -2.01 3.37 -2.62
C TYR A 124 -3.35 2.96 -2.07
N VAL A 125 -3.56 3.19 -0.78
CA VAL A 125 -4.83 2.87 -0.13
C VAL A 125 -5.25 4.01 0.76
N GLY A 126 -6.53 4.37 0.69
CA GLY A 126 -7.10 5.40 1.53
C GLY A 126 -8.59 5.15 1.76
N MET A 127 -9.05 5.46 2.96
CA MET A 127 -10.49 5.63 3.24
C MET A 127 -10.86 7.10 3.11
N GLN A 128 -12.12 7.38 2.80
CA GLN A 128 -12.68 8.73 2.76
C GLN A 128 -13.46 9.02 4.06
N ARG A 129 -13.96 10.26 4.20
CA ARG A 129 -14.65 10.75 5.41
C ARG A 129 -15.79 9.82 5.84
N GLY A 130 -15.87 9.58 7.15
CA GLY A 130 -16.88 8.70 7.74
C GLY A 130 -16.73 7.21 7.43
N GLY A 131 -15.64 6.79 6.76
CA GLY A 131 -15.40 5.39 6.43
C GLY A 131 -16.39 4.78 5.45
N LYS A 132 -17.22 5.60 4.80
CA LYS A 132 -18.29 5.16 3.87
C LYS A 132 -17.73 4.59 2.57
N THR A 133 -16.60 5.11 2.15
CA THR A 133 -15.96 4.79 0.88
C THR A 133 -14.45 4.77 1.03
N GLY A 134 -13.77 4.14 0.08
CA GLY A 134 -12.32 4.16 0.00
C GLY A 134 -11.83 3.80 -1.39
N PHE A 135 -10.52 3.97 -1.58
CA PHE A 135 -9.87 3.67 -2.85
C PHE A 135 -8.65 2.78 -2.64
N ILE A 136 -8.41 1.94 -3.64
CA ILE A 136 -7.15 1.23 -3.82
C ILE A 136 -6.69 1.55 -5.23
N ILE A 137 -5.52 2.17 -5.36
CA ILE A 137 -4.90 2.44 -6.65
C ILE A 137 -3.61 1.68 -6.69
N PHE A 138 -3.33 0.99 -7.79
CA PHE A 138 -2.05 0.35 -8.00
C PHE A 138 -1.40 0.87 -9.27
N THR A 139 -0.08 1.00 -9.24
CA THR A 139 0.66 1.62 -10.32
C THR A 139 1.96 0.90 -10.62
N HIS A 140 2.30 0.82 -11.89
CA HIS A 140 3.64 0.49 -12.38
C HIS A 140 3.89 1.33 -13.65
N PRO A 141 5.14 1.39 -14.14
CA PRO A 141 5.41 2.07 -15.42
C PRO A 141 4.53 1.49 -16.52
N GLY A 142 3.76 2.34 -17.18
CA GLY A 142 2.74 1.91 -18.14
C GLY A 142 1.30 2.23 -17.70
N THR A 143 1.01 2.27 -16.40
CA THR A 143 -0.33 2.64 -15.89
C THR A 143 -0.43 4.14 -15.62
N PRO A 144 -1.62 4.72 -15.47
CA PRO A 144 -1.77 6.03 -14.84
C PRO A 144 -1.13 6.04 -13.44
N CYS A 145 -0.45 7.12 -13.07
CA CYS A 145 0.00 7.31 -11.68
C CYS A 145 -1.19 7.71 -10.78
N VAL A 146 -1.02 7.70 -9.45
CA VAL A 146 -2.11 8.02 -8.51
C VAL A 146 -2.75 9.40 -8.76
N LYS A 147 -1.96 10.40 -9.21
CA LYS A 147 -2.47 11.72 -9.59
C LYS A 147 -3.49 11.63 -10.74
N CYS A 148 -3.13 10.93 -11.81
CA CYS A 148 -3.99 10.74 -12.98
C CYS A 148 -5.17 9.83 -12.66
N SER A 149 -4.96 8.76 -11.89
CA SER A 149 -6.03 7.85 -11.47
C SER A 149 -7.12 8.55 -10.67
N LEU A 150 -6.76 9.54 -9.84
CA LEU A 150 -7.69 10.36 -9.06
C LEU A 150 -8.20 11.60 -9.81
N GLY A 151 -7.72 11.86 -11.05
CA GLY A 151 -8.10 13.05 -11.80
C GLY A 151 -7.70 14.37 -11.13
N LEU A 152 -6.59 14.39 -10.40
CA LEU A 152 -6.16 15.56 -9.62
C LEU A 152 -5.34 16.53 -10.47
N ASP A 153 -5.61 17.83 -10.32
CA ASP A 153 -4.71 18.89 -10.77
C ASP A 153 -3.52 19.02 -9.80
N SER A 154 -3.81 18.94 -8.50
CA SER A 154 -2.86 19.03 -7.40
C SER A 154 -3.18 18.05 -6.27
N PHE A 155 -2.16 17.52 -5.59
CA PHE A 155 -2.39 16.72 -4.38
C PHE A 155 -2.92 17.57 -3.20
N LYS A 156 -2.83 18.90 -3.29
CA LYS A 156 -3.45 19.80 -2.30
C LYS A 156 -4.97 19.68 -2.26
N ASP A 157 -5.57 19.14 -3.32
CA ASP A 157 -7.02 18.95 -3.42
C ASP A 157 -7.49 17.74 -2.58
N LEU A 158 -6.56 16.92 -2.08
CA LEU A 158 -6.87 15.83 -1.17
C LEU A 158 -6.95 16.31 0.28
N HIS A 159 -7.96 15.80 1.00
CA HIS A 159 -8.12 16.07 2.42
C HIS A 159 -7.45 15.00 3.28
N GLN A 160 -6.62 15.41 4.24
CA GLN A 160 -6.10 14.52 5.29
C GLN A 160 -7.25 14.15 6.25
N LEU A 161 -7.39 12.85 6.53
CA LEU A 161 -8.34 12.37 7.55
C LEU A 161 -7.61 12.22 8.88
N ARG A 162 -8.19 12.75 9.96
CA ARG A 162 -7.66 12.58 11.33
C ARG A 162 -8.76 12.13 12.28
N GLY A 163 -8.61 10.94 12.83
CA GLY A 163 -9.52 10.44 13.88
C GLY A 163 -10.96 10.20 13.42
N GLU A 164 -11.19 10.06 12.11
CA GLU A 164 -12.54 9.89 11.55
C GLU A 164 -13.17 8.55 11.99
N PRO A 165 -14.43 8.56 12.44
CA PRO A 165 -15.18 7.34 12.71
C PRO A 165 -15.24 6.47 11.45
N ALA A 166 -14.94 5.19 11.63
CA ALA A 166 -15.06 4.16 10.62
C ALA A 166 -15.22 2.83 11.34
N LEU A 167 -16.12 1.98 10.84
CA LEU A 167 -16.34 0.66 11.41
C LEU A 167 -15.06 -0.19 11.24
N PRO A 168 -14.61 -0.92 12.26
CA PRO A 168 -13.45 -1.82 12.13
C PRO A 168 -13.57 -2.82 10.98
N LEU A 169 -14.77 -3.33 10.70
CA LEU A 169 -15.02 -4.25 9.58
C LEU A 169 -14.75 -3.60 8.23
N ASP A 170 -15.13 -2.33 8.07
CA ASP A 170 -14.90 -1.57 6.84
C ASP A 170 -13.42 -1.28 6.60
N ILE A 171 -12.70 -0.94 7.68
CA ILE A 171 -11.24 -0.77 7.66
C ILE A 171 -10.56 -2.07 7.22
N GLN A 172 -10.97 -3.19 7.80
CA GLN A 172 -10.42 -4.50 7.48
C GLN A 172 -10.78 -4.94 6.06
N LYS A 173 -11.99 -4.63 5.57
CA LYS A 173 -12.42 -4.88 4.19
C LYS A 173 -11.46 -4.21 3.20
N ILE A 174 -11.25 -2.89 3.30
CA ILE A 174 -10.34 -2.20 2.38
C ILE A 174 -8.89 -2.66 2.53
N ALA A 175 -8.43 -2.93 3.76
CA ALA A 175 -7.09 -3.44 4.00
C ALA A 175 -6.86 -4.82 3.36
N ARG A 176 -7.85 -5.72 3.43
CA ARG A 176 -7.83 -7.05 2.80
C ARG A 176 -7.82 -6.95 1.29
N GLU A 177 -8.65 -6.09 0.71
CA GLU A 177 -8.66 -5.86 -0.74
C GLU A 177 -7.32 -5.31 -1.23
N ALA A 178 -6.74 -4.35 -0.49
CA ALA A 178 -5.43 -3.80 -0.83
C ALA A 178 -4.30 -4.84 -0.67
N ALA A 179 -4.37 -5.70 0.34
CA ALA A 179 -3.44 -6.83 0.49
C ALA A 179 -3.59 -7.83 -0.66
N THR A 180 -4.82 -8.11 -1.11
CA THR A 180 -5.08 -8.99 -2.27
C THR A 180 -4.45 -8.41 -3.54
N VAL A 181 -4.59 -7.10 -3.78
CA VAL A 181 -3.90 -6.41 -4.89
C VAL A 181 -2.39 -6.54 -4.74
N GLY A 182 -1.84 -6.30 -3.54
CA GLY A 182 -0.41 -6.45 -3.27
C GLY A 182 0.12 -7.85 -3.58
N LEU A 183 -0.59 -8.90 -3.13
CA LEU A 183 -0.25 -10.30 -3.43
C LEU A 183 -0.32 -10.60 -4.94
N ALA A 184 -1.34 -10.09 -5.64
CA ALA A 184 -1.47 -10.27 -7.09
C ALA A 184 -0.34 -9.59 -7.88
N LEU A 185 0.16 -8.45 -7.41
CA LEU A 185 1.32 -7.77 -8.01
C LEU A 185 2.65 -8.46 -7.70
N LEU A 186 2.74 -9.16 -6.57
CA LEU A 186 3.92 -9.93 -6.16
C LEU A 186 3.94 -11.33 -6.77
N SER A 187 2.77 -11.88 -7.14
CA SER A 187 2.67 -13.17 -7.79
C SER A 187 3.18 -13.12 -9.22
N SER A 188 3.73 -14.24 -9.69
CA SER A 188 4.07 -14.41 -11.10
C SER A 188 2.92 -14.08 -12.02
N ASP A 189 3.20 -13.49 -13.17
CA ASP A 189 2.21 -13.21 -14.23
C ASP A 189 1.71 -14.49 -14.95
N SER A 190 1.82 -15.64 -14.27
CA SER A 190 1.28 -16.90 -14.75
C SER A 190 -0.23 -16.89 -14.59
N GLN A 191 -0.94 -17.09 -15.70
CA GLN A 191 -2.41 -17.24 -15.71
C GLN A 191 -2.89 -18.45 -14.87
N SER A 192 -1.97 -19.34 -14.49
CA SER A 192 -2.24 -20.46 -13.58
C SER A 192 -2.36 -20.07 -12.10
N SER A 193 -2.02 -18.84 -11.71
CA SER A 193 -2.13 -18.38 -10.33
C SER A 193 -3.55 -17.90 -10.02
N ASP A 194 -4.16 -18.41 -8.94
CA ASP A 194 -5.46 -17.92 -8.43
C ASP A 194 -5.46 -16.41 -8.15
N LEU A 195 -4.28 -15.82 -7.87
CA LEU A 195 -4.11 -14.39 -7.63
C LEU A 195 -4.10 -13.56 -8.91
N TYR A 196 -3.77 -14.16 -10.06
CA TYR A 196 -3.72 -13.47 -11.35
C TYR A 196 -5.06 -12.83 -11.69
N HIS A 197 -6.15 -13.57 -11.46
CA HIS A 197 -7.53 -13.16 -11.75
C HIS A 197 -8.20 -12.33 -10.63
N LYS A 198 -7.52 -12.08 -9.50
CA LYS A 198 -8.11 -11.28 -8.39
C LYS A 198 -8.12 -9.78 -8.67
N ILE A 199 -7.38 -9.32 -9.67
CA ILE A 199 -7.36 -7.93 -10.11
C ILE A 199 -7.67 -7.86 -11.60
N ASP A 200 -8.47 -6.87 -11.99
CA ASP A 200 -8.56 -6.46 -13.41
C ASP A 200 -7.23 -5.77 -13.76
N ARG A 201 -6.45 -6.40 -14.65
CA ARG A 201 -5.13 -5.93 -15.08
C ARG A 201 -5.20 -4.73 -16.03
N GLU A 202 -6.38 -4.44 -16.59
CA GLU A 202 -6.63 -3.25 -17.39
C GLU A 202 -7.13 -2.07 -16.54
N ALA A 203 -7.60 -2.36 -15.33
CA ALA A 203 -7.92 -1.36 -14.32
C ALA A 203 -6.71 -1.09 -13.43
N ASN A 204 -6.67 0.10 -12.83
CA ASN A 204 -5.65 0.42 -11.84
C ASN A 204 -6.20 1.19 -10.65
N PHE A 205 -7.52 1.35 -10.59
CA PHE A 205 -8.25 2.01 -9.52
C PHE A 205 -9.48 1.17 -9.16
N ILE A 206 -9.52 0.72 -7.90
CA ILE A 206 -10.66 0.09 -7.26
C ILE A 206 -11.29 1.09 -6.31
N PHE A 207 -12.59 1.35 -6.49
CA PHE A 207 -13.40 2.07 -5.53
C PHE A 207 -14.17 1.06 -4.69
N LEU A 208 -14.21 1.28 -3.37
CA LEU A 208 -15.00 0.49 -2.44
C LEU A 208 -16.04 1.37 -1.78
N SER A 209 -17.27 0.87 -1.76
CA SER A 209 -18.36 1.45 -0.99
C SER A 209 -18.74 0.50 0.14
N ASN A 210 -19.01 1.08 1.32
CA ASN A 210 -19.63 0.41 2.45
C ASN A 210 -21.11 0.78 2.56
N GLU A 211 -21.62 1.56 1.60
CA GLU A 211 -23.02 1.95 1.49
C GLU A 211 -23.58 1.50 0.13
N GLY A 212 -24.85 1.05 0.11
CA GLY A 212 -25.55 0.64 -1.10
C GLY A 212 -25.24 -0.79 -1.58
N ASN A 213 -25.73 -1.11 -2.78
CA ASN A 213 -25.67 -2.48 -3.33
C ASN A 213 -24.37 -2.77 -4.11
N GLU A 214 -23.68 -1.73 -4.59
CA GLU A 214 -22.42 -1.89 -5.34
C GLU A 214 -21.22 -1.64 -4.44
N GLU A 215 -20.69 -2.72 -3.86
CA GLU A 215 -19.62 -2.63 -2.86
C GLU A 215 -18.23 -2.38 -3.44
N LYS A 216 -17.99 -2.76 -4.71
CA LYS A 216 -16.67 -2.72 -5.34
C LYS A 216 -16.79 -2.44 -6.83
N GLN A 217 -16.08 -1.43 -7.31
CA GLN A 217 -16.03 -1.05 -8.72
C GLN A 217 -14.59 -0.90 -9.20
N PHE A 218 -14.34 -1.26 -10.44
CA PHE A 218 -13.05 -1.11 -11.11
C PHE A 218 -13.12 0.01 -12.14
N PHE A 219 -12.11 0.88 -12.13
CA PHE A 219 -11.97 1.99 -13.05
C PHE A 219 -10.69 1.83 -13.87
N LYS A 220 -10.76 2.27 -15.13
CA LYS A 220 -9.64 2.31 -16.09
C LYS A 220 -9.24 3.76 -16.42
N PRO A 221 -8.67 4.52 -15.47
CA PRO A 221 -8.23 5.89 -15.71
C PRO A 221 -7.25 5.98 -16.88
N GLN A 222 -7.14 7.19 -17.44
CA GLN A 222 -6.20 7.48 -18.52
C GLN A 222 -5.00 8.27 -17.99
N LYS A 223 -3.85 8.08 -18.62
CA LYS A 223 -2.70 8.95 -18.40
C LYS A 223 -3.01 10.33 -18.96
N ASN A 224 -2.65 11.36 -18.21
CA ASN A 224 -2.49 12.68 -18.80
C ASN A 224 -1.12 12.72 -19.51
N PRO A 225 -1.06 12.98 -20.84
CA PRO A 225 0.21 13.08 -21.59
C PRO A 225 1.19 14.09 -21.00
N ASP A 226 0.68 15.18 -20.40
CA ASP A 226 1.49 16.25 -19.79
C ASP A 226 1.84 15.96 -18.32
N CYS A 227 1.50 14.77 -17.81
CA CYS A 227 1.81 14.42 -16.43
C CYS A 227 3.33 14.25 -16.25
N PRO A 228 3.96 14.99 -15.32
CA PRO A 228 5.42 14.93 -15.10
C PRO A 228 5.88 13.59 -14.49
N ILE A 229 4.95 12.70 -14.15
CA ILE A 229 5.24 11.38 -13.57
C ILE A 229 4.96 10.30 -14.62
N CYS A 230 3.70 10.10 -15.02
CA CYS A 230 3.34 9.00 -15.93
C CYS A 230 3.19 9.37 -17.41
N GLY A 231 3.33 10.66 -17.77
CA GLY A 231 3.24 11.14 -19.15
C GLY A 231 4.51 10.87 -19.96
N LEU A 232 5.65 10.71 -19.28
CA LEU A 232 6.91 10.31 -19.90
C LEU A 232 6.86 8.82 -20.29
N SER A 233 7.19 8.51 -21.55
CA SER A 233 7.38 7.15 -22.04
C SER A 233 8.60 6.51 -21.35
N GLY A 234 8.36 5.75 -20.27
CA GLY A 234 9.41 4.97 -19.59
C GLY A 234 9.17 3.48 -19.79
N GLU A 235 10.12 2.81 -20.44
CA GLU A 235 10.20 1.34 -20.48
C GLU A 235 10.62 0.79 -19.11
N TYR A 236 10.01 -0.32 -18.71
CA TYR A 236 10.28 -1.01 -17.44
C TYR A 236 11.42 -2.03 -17.63
N PRO A 237 12.50 -2.02 -16.82
CA PRO A 237 13.60 -2.96 -16.98
C PRO A 237 13.39 -4.36 -16.34
N TYR A 238 12.21 -4.69 -15.80
CA TYR A 238 11.99 -5.94 -15.02
C TYR A 238 10.86 -6.85 -15.55
N SER A 239 10.70 -6.97 -16.86
CA SER A 239 9.79 -7.96 -17.49
C SER A 239 10.33 -9.41 -17.51
N HIS A 240 11.53 -9.69 -16.99
CA HIS A 240 12.17 -11.01 -17.11
C HIS A 240 12.30 -11.81 -15.81
N ALA A 241 11.64 -11.42 -14.73
CA ALA A 241 11.79 -12.10 -13.44
C ALA A 241 10.64 -13.05 -13.08
N ILE A 242 9.81 -13.53 -14.03
CA ILE A 242 9.13 -14.82 -13.87
C ILE A 242 8.89 -15.48 -15.24
N SER A 243 9.94 -16.02 -15.86
CA SER A 243 9.75 -17.10 -16.84
C SER A 243 11.02 -17.96 -16.95
N GLN A 244 10.80 -19.26 -16.77
CA GLN A 244 11.65 -20.39 -17.17
C GLN A 244 12.97 -20.62 -16.42
N GLU A 245 12.90 -21.48 -15.40
CA GLU A 245 13.89 -22.56 -15.28
C GLU A 245 13.15 -23.87 -15.58
N GLU A 246 13.26 -24.31 -16.84
CA GLU A 246 13.10 -25.71 -17.20
C GLU A 246 14.32 -26.46 -16.64
N HIS A 247 14.08 -27.43 -15.77
CA HIS A 247 15.10 -28.39 -15.36
C HIS A 247 15.30 -29.45 -16.46
N PRO A 248 16.54 -29.78 -16.85
CA PRO A 248 16.89 -31.17 -17.15
C PRO A 248 17.00 -32.02 -15.88
#